data_AF-A0A2W4SHJ5-F1
#
_entry.id   AF-A0A2W4SHJ5-F1
#
_cell.length_a   1.000
_cell.length_b   1.000
_cell.length_c   1.000
_cell.angle_alpha   90.00
_cell.angle_beta   90.00
_cell.angle_gamma   90.00
#
_symmetry.space_group_name_H-M   'P 1'
#
loop_
_entity.id
_entity.type
_entity.pdbx_description
1 polymer ?
#
loop_
_entity_poly.entity_id
_entity_poly.type
_entity_poly.pdbx_seq_one_letter_code
_entity_poly.pdbx_strand_id
1 'polypeptide(L)'
;MANSVRHPIAESEKRLLGELRAWRRSVRTTTDGPPPATLTAGQRIADTVAATMGSWRFIIIQSSILVGWIALNVTAYVNRWDPYPFILLNLALSFQAAYAAPFIMMSQNRQQDVDRKAAEDDYRINVKAELEIELLHQKLGQLREQEVMALSRAVEDLTALLNRSGLCTPPAKAG
;
A
#
# COMPACT_ATOMS: atom_id res chain seq x y z
N MET A 1 -2.06 -35.67 -37.34
CA MET A 1 -2.87 -35.83 -36.12
C MET A 1 -2.02 -35.49 -34.88
N ALA A 2 -1.78 -34.20 -34.57
CA ALA A 2 -0.85 -33.81 -33.48
C ALA A 2 -1.26 -32.54 -32.68
N ASN A 3 -2.51 -32.08 -32.75
CA ASN A 3 -2.91 -30.78 -32.17
C ASN A 3 -3.92 -30.85 -31.01
N SER A 4 -4.33 -32.04 -30.57
CA SER A 4 -5.38 -32.17 -29.53
C SER A 4 -4.86 -32.09 -28.08
N VAL A 5 -3.56 -32.24 -27.84
CA VAL A 5 -3.00 -32.35 -26.47
C VAL A 5 -2.53 -31.00 -25.91
N ARG A 6 -2.20 -30.02 -26.75
CA ARG A 6 -1.81 -28.67 -26.29
C ARG A 6 -2.98 -27.81 -25.80
N HIS A 7 -4.18 -28.05 -26.30
CA HIS A 7 -5.38 -27.28 -25.91
C HIS A 7 -5.97 -27.61 -24.51
N PRO A 8 -6.08 -28.87 -24.06
CA PRO A 8 -6.72 -29.19 -22.77
C PRO A 8 -5.90 -28.70 -21.56
N ILE A 9 -4.56 -28.72 -21.64
CA ILE A 9 -3.69 -28.25 -20.54
C ILE A 9 -3.88 -26.74 -20.30
N ALA A 10 -4.04 -25.96 -21.38
CA ALA A 10 -4.22 -24.51 -21.31
C ALA A 10 -5.54 -24.08 -20.64
N GLU A 11 -6.59 -24.91 -20.70
CA GLU A 11 -7.87 -24.64 -20.05
C GLU A 11 -7.85 -25.02 -18.56
N SER A 12 -7.20 -26.13 -18.19
CA SER A 12 -6.99 -26.49 -16.79
C SER A 12 -6.15 -25.44 -16.04
N GLU A 13 -5.10 -24.92 -16.68
CA GLU A 13 -4.23 -23.90 -16.08
C GLU A 13 -4.98 -22.58 -15.87
N LYS A 14 -5.84 -22.18 -16.82
CA LYS A 14 -6.71 -20.99 -16.67
C LYS A 14 -7.72 -21.13 -15.55
N ARG A 15 -8.30 -22.32 -15.33
CA ARG A 15 -9.21 -22.58 -14.21
C ARG A 15 -8.49 -22.52 -12.86
N LEU A 16 -7.32 -23.16 -12.76
CA LEU A 16 -6.48 -23.13 -11.57
C LEU A 16 -6.04 -21.70 -11.22
N LEU A 17 -5.65 -20.91 -12.22
CA LEU A 17 -5.34 -19.48 -12.03
C LEU A 17 -6.55 -18.67 -11.56
N GLY A 18 -7.77 -19.01 -12.03
CA GLY A 18 -9.01 -18.42 -11.56
C GLY A 18 -9.31 -18.72 -10.10
N GLU A 19 -9.17 -19.98 -9.69
CA GLU A 19 -9.35 -20.42 -8.30
C GLU A 19 -8.30 -19.84 -7.36
N LEU A 20 -7.03 -19.81 -7.76
CA LEU A 20 -5.95 -19.16 -7.01
C LEU A 20 -6.21 -17.66 -6.81
N ARG A 21 -6.78 -16.95 -7.80
CA ARG A 21 -7.18 -15.54 -7.64
C ARG A 21 -8.39 -15.38 -6.72
N ALA A 22 -9.32 -16.33 -6.71
CA ALA A 22 -10.45 -16.33 -5.78
C ALA A 22 -9.97 -16.58 -4.33
N TRP A 23 -9.07 -17.54 -4.14
CA TRP A 23 -8.46 -17.85 -2.85
C TRP A 23 -7.59 -16.70 -2.33
N ARG A 24 -6.80 -16.06 -3.21
CA ARG A 24 -6.03 -14.85 -2.85
C ARG A 24 -6.94 -13.72 -2.37
N ARG A 25 -8.12 -13.54 -2.98
CA ARG A 25 -9.11 -12.56 -2.52
C ARG A 25 -9.62 -12.89 -1.12
N SER A 26 -9.91 -14.15 -0.80
CA SER A 26 -10.37 -14.56 0.53
C SER A 26 -9.29 -14.49 1.62
N VAL A 27 -8.01 -14.56 1.26
CA VAL A 27 -6.90 -14.35 2.22
C VAL A 27 -6.64 -12.87 2.46
N ARG A 28 -6.92 -12.02 1.47
CA ARG A 28 -6.88 -10.56 1.65
C ARG A 28 -7.98 -10.08 2.62
N THR A 29 -9.14 -10.72 2.62
CA THR A 29 -10.25 -10.38 3.54
C THR A 29 -9.98 -10.71 5.01
N THR A 30 -9.05 -11.62 5.33
CA THR A 30 -8.64 -11.87 6.73
C THR A 30 -7.63 -10.87 7.26
N THR A 31 -7.16 -9.94 6.42
CA THR A 31 -6.37 -8.77 6.84
C THR A 31 -7.29 -7.55 6.98
N ASP A 32 -8.48 -7.75 7.55
CA ASP A 32 -9.27 -6.64 8.05
C ASP A 32 -8.43 -5.96 9.12
N GLY A 33 -7.97 -4.75 8.82
CA GLY A 33 -7.24 -3.91 9.75
C GLY A 33 -8.02 -3.74 11.06
N PRO A 34 -7.34 -3.30 12.15
CA PRO A 34 -7.99 -3.12 13.44
C PRO A 34 -9.30 -2.35 13.27
N PRO A 35 -10.39 -2.76 13.95
CA PRO A 35 -11.69 -2.11 13.84
C PRO A 35 -11.51 -0.60 14.00
N PRO A 36 -12.22 0.23 13.21
CA PRO A 36 -12.00 1.67 13.19
C PRO A 36 -12.02 2.17 14.62
N ALA A 37 -10.84 2.57 15.11
CA ALA A 37 -10.67 3.03 16.48
C ALA A 37 -11.74 4.10 16.70
N THR A 38 -12.57 3.90 17.72
CA THR A 38 -13.64 4.83 18.07
C THR A 38 -13.00 6.19 18.32
N LEU A 39 -13.05 7.07 17.31
CA LEU A 39 -12.38 8.35 17.35
C LEU A 39 -12.96 9.12 18.54
N THR A 40 -12.12 9.48 19.49
CA THR A 40 -12.55 10.31 20.60
C THR A 40 -13.08 11.64 20.06
N ALA A 41 -13.98 12.31 20.78
CA ALA A 41 -14.54 13.59 20.32
C ALA A 41 -13.44 14.61 20.00
N GLY A 42 -12.34 14.61 20.76
CA GLY A 42 -11.16 15.43 20.50
C GLY A 42 -10.45 15.09 19.19
N GLN A 43 -10.34 13.80 18.83
CA GLN A 43 -9.76 13.37 17.56
C GLN A 43 -10.62 13.80 16.37
N ARG A 44 -11.96 13.71 16.47
CA ARG A 44 -12.86 14.18 15.40
C ARG A 44 -12.77 15.69 15.17
N ILE A 45 -12.67 16.46 16.26
CA ILE A 45 -12.51 17.91 16.19
C ILE A 45 -11.14 18.25 15.59
N ALA A 46 -10.07 17.57 16.02
CA ALA A 46 -8.73 17.76 15.47
C ALA A 46 -8.68 17.46 13.97
N ASP A 47 -9.28 16.36 13.50
CA ASP A 47 -9.33 15.99 12.09
C ASP A 47 -10.11 17.04 11.25
N THR A 48 -11.20 17.56 11.81
CA THR A 48 -12.00 18.63 11.16
C THR A 48 -11.23 19.96 11.11
N VAL A 49 -10.52 20.30 12.18
CA VAL A 49 -9.71 21.53 12.25
C VAL A 49 -8.49 21.43 11.34
N ALA A 50 -7.85 20.27 11.27
CA ALA A 50 -6.75 19.99 10.33
C ALA A 50 -7.19 20.19 8.87
N ALA A 51 -8.33 19.60 8.51
CA ALA A 51 -8.90 19.73 7.16
C ALA A 51 -9.31 21.18 6.83
N THR A 52 -9.75 21.95 7.82
CA THR A 52 -10.13 23.36 7.60
C THR A 52 -8.94 24.31 7.56
N MET A 53 -7.92 24.16 8.42
CA MET A 53 -6.70 24.98 8.40
C MET A 53 -5.87 24.80 7.13
N GLY A 54 -5.86 23.61 6.52
CA GLY A 54 -5.17 23.36 5.26
C GLY A 54 -5.89 23.88 4.00
N SER A 55 -7.10 24.43 4.13
CA SER A 55 -7.92 24.81 2.98
C SER A 55 -7.72 26.28 2.59
N TRP A 56 -7.56 26.54 1.29
CA TRP A 56 -7.57 27.90 0.72
C TRP A 56 -8.81 28.72 1.11
N ARG A 57 -9.95 28.04 1.36
CA ARG A 57 -11.19 28.70 1.80
C ARG A 57 -11.07 29.36 3.17
N PHE A 58 -10.30 28.76 4.08
CA PHE A 58 -10.10 29.30 5.43
C PHE A 58 -9.31 30.61 5.39
N ILE A 59 -8.23 30.64 4.60
CA ILE A 59 -7.39 31.84 4.41
C ILE A 59 -8.21 33.00 3.85
N ILE A 60 -9.09 32.73 2.88
CA ILE A 60 -9.95 33.75 2.26
C ILE A 60 -10.96 34.31 3.27
N ILE A 61 -11.66 33.44 4.01
CA ILE A 61 -12.65 33.87 5.02
C ILE A 61 -11.95 34.69 6.12
N GLN A 62 -10.85 34.19 6.67
CA GLN A 62 -10.07 34.87 7.70
C GLN A 62 -9.61 36.26 7.22
N SER A 63 -9.08 36.34 6.00
CA SER A 63 -8.62 37.60 5.41
C SER A 63 -9.78 38.57 5.17
N SER A 64 -10.93 38.08 4.72
CA SER A 64 -12.12 38.90 4.49
C SER A 64 -12.69 39.49 5.78
N ILE A 65 -12.68 38.72 6.88
CA ILE A 65 -13.07 39.20 8.21
C ILE A 65 -12.10 40.29 8.69
N LEU A 66 -10.79 40.08 8.52
CA LEU A 66 -9.75 41.04 8.90
C LEU A 66 -9.91 42.36 8.12
N VAL A 67 -10.04 42.27 6.80
CA VAL A 67 -10.24 43.44 5.92
C VAL A 67 -11.57 44.13 6.22
N GLY A 68 -12.65 43.36 6.45
CA GLY A 68 -13.95 43.90 6.83
C GLY A 68 -13.91 44.61 8.19
N TRP A 69 -13.18 44.08 9.16
CA TRP A 69 -12.99 44.69 10.47
C TRP A 69 -12.18 45.99 10.40
N ILE A 70 -11.10 46.00 9.59
CA ILE A 70 -10.32 47.21 9.31
C ILE A 70 -11.19 48.24 8.61
N ALA A 71 -11.92 47.86 7.55
CA ALA A 71 -12.81 48.75 6.81
C ALA A 71 -13.90 49.34 7.71
N LEU A 72 -14.51 48.53 8.59
CA LEU A 72 -15.54 48.99 9.53
C LEU A 72 -14.96 49.96 10.57
N ASN A 73 -13.76 49.68 11.11
CA ASN A 73 -13.08 50.59 12.04
C ASN A 73 -12.65 51.91 11.37
N VAL A 74 -12.26 51.87 10.10
CA VAL A 74 -11.88 53.08 9.32
C VAL A 74 -13.12 53.87 8.87
N THR A 75 -14.24 53.20 8.57
CA THR A 75 -15.44 53.82 7.97
C THR A 75 -16.49 54.27 8.99
N ALA A 76 -16.57 53.66 10.18
CA ALA A 76 -17.50 54.07 11.26
C ALA A 76 -16.80 55.06 12.22
N TYR A 77 -16.96 56.38 12.15
CA TYR A 77 -18.16 57.21 12.37
C TYR A 77 -18.95 56.98 13.68
N VAL A 78 -18.64 55.99 14.54
CA VAL A 78 -19.49 55.74 15.73
C VAL A 78 -18.86 55.99 17.10
N ASN A 79 -17.63 55.62 17.47
CA ASN A 79 -17.10 56.00 18.80
C ASN A 79 -15.63 55.62 19.13
N ARG A 80 -14.64 55.80 18.23
CA ARG A 80 -13.18 55.60 18.53
C ARG A 80 -12.89 54.37 19.44
N TRP A 81 -13.54 53.23 19.18
CA TRP A 81 -13.45 52.06 20.05
C TRP A 81 -12.07 51.40 20.02
N ASP A 82 -11.29 51.58 18.94
CA ASP A 82 -9.91 51.10 18.85
C ASP A 82 -9.02 52.14 18.12
N PRO A 83 -8.51 53.17 18.84
CA PRO A 83 -7.57 54.15 18.29
C PRO A 83 -6.25 53.51 17.87
N TYR A 84 -5.52 54.14 16.95
CA TYR A 84 -4.17 53.73 16.55
C TYR A 84 -3.27 53.55 17.80
N PRO A 85 -2.72 52.36 18.10
CA PRO A 85 -2.44 51.20 17.24
C PRO A 85 -3.31 49.97 17.60
N PHE A 86 -4.55 49.88 17.09
CA PHE A 86 -5.47 48.71 17.12
C PHE A 86 -5.16 47.64 18.18
N ILE A 87 -5.27 48.00 19.47
CA ILE A 87 -4.73 47.17 20.57
C ILE A 87 -5.54 45.88 20.71
N LEU A 88 -6.86 45.95 20.44
CA LEU A 88 -7.77 44.81 20.54
C LEU A 88 -7.55 43.84 19.39
N LEU A 89 -7.31 44.34 18.18
CA LEU A 89 -6.97 43.50 17.03
C LEU A 89 -5.65 42.78 17.23
N ASN A 90 -4.64 43.47 17.75
CA ASN A 90 -3.34 42.86 18.05
C ASN A 90 -3.46 41.78 19.14
N LEU A 91 -4.24 42.04 20.19
CA LEU A 91 -4.52 41.06 21.24
C LEU A 91 -5.27 39.83 20.68
N ALA A 92 -6.29 40.05 19.84
CA ALA A 92 -7.06 38.97 19.24
C ALA A 92 -6.21 38.09 18.32
N LEU A 93 -5.36 38.69 17.47
CA LEU A 93 -4.44 37.96 16.60
C LEU A 93 -3.38 37.19 17.39
N SER A 94 -2.86 37.78 18.47
CA SER A 94 -1.91 37.11 19.37
C SER A 94 -2.53 35.89 20.03
N PHE A 95 -3.77 36.02 20.52
CA PHE A 95 -4.53 34.90 21.09
C PHE A 95 -4.83 33.83 20.03
N GLN A 96 -5.24 34.24 18.82
CA GLN A 96 -5.50 33.32 17.72
C GLN A 96 -4.26 32.50 17.36
N ALA A 97 -3.10 33.14 17.25
CA ALA A 97 -1.83 32.46 16.98
C ALA A 97 -1.44 31.50 18.11
N ALA A 98 -1.64 31.90 19.37
CA ALA A 98 -1.34 31.07 20.53
C ALA A 98 -2.17 29.76 20.55
N TYR A 99 -3.43 29.79 20.14
CA TYR A 99 -4.27 28.59 20.03
C TYR A 99 -4.04 27.79 18.75
N ALA A 100 -3.59 28.44 17.67
CA ALA A 100 -3.29 27.74 16.43
C ALA A 100 -2.16 26.72 16.59
N ALA A 101 -1.09 27.05 17.31
CA ALA A 101 0.07 26.18 17.46
C ALA A 101 -0.24 24.81 18.11
N PRO A 102 -0.97 24.73 19.25
CA PRO A 102 -1.41 23.44 19.81
C PRO A 102 -2.32 22.65 18.88
N PHE A 103 -3.25 23.29 18.17
CA PHE A 103 -4.13 22.59 17.23
C PHE A 103 -3.35 22.01 16.05
N ILE A 104 -2.41 22.77 15.50
CA ILE A 104 -1.50 22.30 14.44
C ILE A 104 -0.67 21.12 14.96
N MET A 105 -0.10 21.22 16.16
CA MET A 105 0.70 20.16 16.76
C MET A 105 -0.12 18.89 17.05
N MET A 106 -1.36 19.01 17.53
CA MET A 106 -2.25 17.87 17.74
C MET A 106 -2.63 17.20 16.41
N SER A 107 -2.92 17.98 15.37
CA SER A 107 -3.17 17.48 14.03
C SER A 107 -1.95 16.76 13.43
N GLN A 108 -0.76 17.35 13.60
CA GLN A 108 0.49 16.74 13.14
C GLN A 108 0.79 15.43 13.86
N ASN A 109 0.71 15.41 15.19
CA ASN A 109 0.92 14.20 15.98
C ASN A 109 -0.05 13.08 15.56
N ARG A 110 -1.30 13.43 15.24
CA ARG A 110 -2.30 12.50 14.73
C ARG A 110 -1.93 11.96 13.34
N GLN A 111 -1.52 12.84 12.42
CA GLN A 111 -1.10 12.42 11.08
C GLN A 111 0.13 11.50 11.15
N GLN A 112 1.12 11.85 11.99
CA GLN A 112 2.30 11.01 12.23
C GLN A 112 1.93 9.62 12.79
N ASP A 113 0.95 9.53 13.70
CA ASP A 113 0.47 8.24 14.21
C ASP A 113 -0.19 7.38 13.12
N VAL A 114 -0.95 7.99 12.22
CA VAL A 114 -1.57 7.30 11.08
C VAL A 114 -0.50 6.83 10.11
N ASP A 115 0.43 7.71 9.74
CA ASP A 115 1.52 7.41 8.82
C ASP A 115 2.43 6.31 9.37
N ARG A 116 2.73 6.34 10.68
CA ARG A 116 3.49 5.27 11.36
C ARG A 116 2.78 3.92 11.26
N LYS A 117 1.47 3.86 11.55
CA LYS A 117 0.71 2.61 11.45
C LYS A 117 0.67 2.08 10.02
N ALA A 118 0.47 2.97 9.05
CA ALA A 118 0.51 2.58 7.63
C ALA A 118 1.88 2.00 7.26
N ALA A 119 2.97 2.61 7.72
CA ALA A 119 4.33 2.11 7.48
C ALA A 119 4.59 0.75 8.18
N GLU A 120 4.08 0.54 9.40
CA GLU A 120 4.16 -0.75 10.10
C GLU A 120 3.40 -1.85 9.35
N ASP A 121 2.19 -1.56 8.87
CA ASP A 121 1.39 -2.50 8.09
C ASP A 121 2.04 -2.83 6.74
N ASP A 122 2.54 -1.83 6.02
CA ASP A 122 3.28 -2.02 4.77
C ASP A 122 4.53 -2.88 4.98
N TYR A 123 5.28 -2.64 6.06
CA TYR A 123 6.44 -3.45 6.43
C TYR A 123 6.05 -4.92 6.66
N ARG A 124 4.97 -5.17 7.42
CA ARG A 124 4.49 -6.52 7.69
C ARG A 124 4.04 -7.24 6.42
N ILE A 125 3.35 -6.53 5.53
CA ILE A 125 2.93 -7.08 4.22
C ILE A 125 4.16 -7.42 3.39
N ASN A 126 5.18 -6.56 3.36
CA ASN A 126 6.39 -6.78 2.58
C ASN A 126 7.16 -8.01 3.07
N VAL A 127 7.39 -8.13 4.39
CA VAL A 127 8.04 -9.31 4.98
C VAL A 127 7.27 -10.59 4.68
N LYS A 128 5.94 -10.55 4.74
CA LYS A 128 5.10 -11.70 4.38
C LYS A 128 5.25 -12.06 2.90
N ALA A 129 5.26 -11.07 2.02
CA ALA A 129 5.45 -11.28 0.58
C ALA A 129 6.83 -11.88 0.27
N GLU A 130 7.88 -11.41 0.95
CA GLU A 130 9.24 -11.95 0.84
C GLU A 130 9.29 -13.43 1.21
N LEU A 131 8.69 -13.80 2.35
CA LEU A 131 8.60 -15.21 2.79
C LEU A 131 7.80 -16.08 1.81
N GLU A 132 6.68 -15.57 1.29
CA GLU A 132 5.88 -16.28 0.28
C GLU A 132 6.67 -16.52 -1.02
N ILE A 133 7.49 -15.54 -1.44
CA ILE A 133 8.36 -15.67 -2.62
C ILE A 133 9.45 -16.71 -2.38
N GLU A 134 10.08 -16.72 -1.21
CA GLU A 134 11.11 -17.70 -0.85
C GLU A 134 10.54 -19.13 -0.87
N LEU A 135 9.37 -19.33 -0.26
CA LEU A 135 8.67 -20.62 -0.28
C LEU A 135 8.29 -21.06 -1.71
N LEU A 136 7.89 -20.13 -2.56
CA LEU A 136 7.63 -20.42 -3.98
C LEU A 136 8.92 -20.83 -4.70
N HIS A 137 10.03 -20.15 -4.44
CA HIS A 137 11.34 -20.48 -5.02
C HIS A 137 11.79 -21.88 -4.62
N GLN A 138 11.65 -22.24 -3.34
CA GLN A 138 11.99 -23.56 -2.84
C GLN A 138 11.14 -24.65 -3.49
N LYS A 139 9.82 -24.45 -3.59
CA LYS A 139 8.92 -25.41 -4.26
C LYS A 139 9.24 -25.55 -5.75
N LEU A 140 9.54 -24.45 -6.44
CA LEU A 140 9.96 -24.47 -7.84
C LEU A 140 11.28 -25.23 -8.01
N GLY A 141 12.23 -25.05 -7.09
CA GLY A 141 13.48 -25.81 -7.08
C GLY A 141 13.24 -27.32 -6.94
N GLN A 142 12.39 -27.72 -5.99
CA GLN A 142 12.04 -29.14 -5.78
C GLN A 142 11.36 -29.76 -7.00
N LEU A 143 10.41 -29.05 -7.63
CA LEU A 143 9.74 -29.54 -8.84
C LEU A 143 10.74 -29.68 -10.00
N ARG A 144 11.65 -28.72 -10.17
CA ARG A 144 12.70 -28.78 -11.19
C ARG A 144 13.63 -29.98 -10.97
N GLU A 145 14.05 -30.24 -9.74
CA GLU A 145 14.89 -31.40 -9.42
C GLU A 145 14.18 -32.72 -9.74
N GLN A 146 12.88 -32.82 -9.42
CA GLN A 146 12.08 -34.01 -9.74
C GLN A 146 11.96 -34.23 -11.25
N GLU A 147 11.71 -33.17 -12.03
CA GLU A 147 11.67 -33.25 -13.50
C GLU A 147 13.01 -33.68 -14.09
N VAL A 148 14.12 -33.09 -13.61
CA VAL A 148 15.47 -33.45 -14.07
C VAL A 148 15.80 -34.91 -13.75
N MET A 149 15.48 -35.37 -12.54
CA MET A 149 15.66 -36.77 -12.15
C MET A 149 14.81 -37.72 -13.00
N ALA A 150 13.57 -37.36 -13.29
CA ALA A 150 12.69 -38.15 -14.13
C ALA A 150 13.20 -38.24 -15.58
N LEU A 151 13.66 -37.13 -16.14
CA LEU A 151 14.24 -37.08 -17.48
C LEU A 151 15.53 -37.90 -17.56
N SER A 152 16.41 -37.79 -16.55
CA SER A 152 17.65 -38.57 -16.49
C SER A 152 17.37 -40.08 -16.47
N ARG A 153 16.43 -40.53 -15.63
CA ARG A 153 16.03 -41.96 -15.59
C ARG A 153 15.45 -42.43 -16.92
N ALA A 154 14.60 -41.64 -17.55
CA ALA A 154 14.02 -41.98 -18.84
C ALA A 154 15.10 -42.14 -19.94
N VAL A 155 16.12 -41.27 -19.95
CA VAL A 155 17.27 -41.38 -20.86
C VAL A 155 18.09 -42.65 -20.59
N GLU A 156 18.34 -42.96 -19.32
CA GLU A 156 19.11 -44.13 -18.90
C GLU A 156 18.39 -45.45 -19.28
N ASP A 157 17.08 -45.53 -19.05
CA ASP A 157 16.24 -46.65 -19.47
C ASP A 157 16.25 -46.82 -20.99
N LEU A 158 16.10 -45.73 -21.76
CA LEU A 158 16.17 -45.78 -23.21
C LEU A 158 17.53 -46.31 -23.69
N THR A 159 18.61 -45.87 -23.05
CA THR A 159 19.98 -46.29 -23.35
C THR A 159 20.17 -47.78 -23.06
N ALA A 160 19.64 -48.28 -21.94
CA ALA A 160 19.68 -49.70 -21.58
C ALA A 160 18.91 -50.56 -22.59
N LEU A 161 17.73 -50.11 -23.04
CA LEU A 161 16.94 -50.81 -24.06
C LEU A 161 17.63 -50.84 -25.42
N LEU A 162 18.28 -49.74 -25.84
CA LEU A 162 19.06 -49.70 -27.06
C LEU A 162 20.27 -50.64 -27.03
N ASN A 163 20.98 -50.71 -25.89
CA ASN A 163 22.11 -51.61 -25.72
C ASN A 163 21.66 -53.08 -25.76
N ARG A 164 20.52 -53.40 -25.11
CA ARG A 164 19.96 -54.75 -25.08
C ARG A 164 19.41 -55.23 -26.42
N SER A 165 18.94 -54.32 -27.27
CA SER A 165 18.46 -54.61 -28.63
C SER A 165 19.58 -54.75 -29.66
N GLY A 166 20.86 -54.61 -29.27
CA GLY A 166 22.01 -54.88 -30.12
C GLY A 166 22.24 -53.85 -31.24
N LEU A 167 21.51 -52.73 -31.23
CA LEU A 167 21.63 -51.66 -32.23
C LEU A 167 22.91 -50.81 -32.05
N CYS A 168 23.58 -50.93 -30.90
CA CYS A 168 24.87 -50.31 -30.63
C CYS A 168 26.01 -51.32 -30.84
N THR A 169 26.34 -51.61 -32.10
CA THR A 169 27.62 -52.24 -32.43
C THR A 169 28.67 -51.13 -32.54
N PRO A 170 29.79 -51.18 -31.79
CA PRO A 170 30.84 -50.18 -31.92
C PRO A 170 31.41 -50.21 -33.35
N PRO A 171 31.86 -49.07 -33.91
CA PRO A 171 32.56 -49.11 -35.19
C PRO A 171 33.75 -50.06 -35.05
N ALA A 172 33.72 -51.13 -35.83
CA ALA A 172 34.79 -52.10 -35.90
C ALA A 172 36.11 -51.35 -36.06
N LYS A 173 37.05 -51.60 -35.15
CA LYS A 173 38.45 -51.15 -35.31
C LYS A 173 38.94 -51.64 -36.67
N ALA A 174 39.10 -50.71 -37.60
CA ALA A 174 39.77 -50.95 -38.86
C ALA A 174 41.25 -50.57 -38.68
N GLY A 175 42.14 -51.56 -38.86
CA GLY A 175 43.57 -51.35 -39.07
C GLY A 175 44.39 -51.27 -37.80
#